data_AF-A0A5Q4YWV8-F1
#
_entry.id   AF-A0A5Q4YWV8-F1
#
_cell.length_a   1.000
_cell.length_b   1.000
_cell.length_c   1.000
_cell.angle_alpha   90.00
_cell.angle_beta   90.00
_cell.angle_gamma   90.00
#
_symmetry.space_group_name_H-M   'P 1'
#
loop_
_entity.id
_entity.type
_entity.pdbx_description
1 polymer ?
#
loop_
_entity_poly.entity_id
_entity_poly.type
_entity_poly.pdbx_seq_one_letter_code
_entity_poly.pdbx_strand_id
1 'polypeptide(L)'
;MGAFRVVVGMWISPDLAAVRRVSADSPIVDHGSFDAAAIGQALDEFNPCGERIRIRFADDTVDLATARARIDGTLLGPPDCRDFAQAVLTAAGRSRGPVIKVREQWSTLPSRKVQQATAAPPSLLLFALYGTFYSTMIWLQQFQMRLRIRAAEPMNFMLDGPGKADLQGTLPRELSDLFEAHFGFAYRPDCLVARLAHSRLPDWMQ
;
A
#
# COMPACT_ATOMS: atom_id res chain seq x y z
N MET A 1 12.89 -23.84 4.47
CA MET A 1 11.80 -23.11 3.79
C MET A 1 12.16 -21.63 3.72
N GLY A 2 12.05 -21.00 2.55
CA GLY A 2 12.28 -19.56 2.41
C GLY A 2 11.14 -18.76 3.06
N ALA A 3 11.40 -17.49 3.42
CA ALA A 3 10.36 -16.60 3.93
C ALA A 3 9.29 -16.36 2.86
N PHE A 4 8.02 -16.52 3.22
CA PHE A 4 6.88 -16.11 2.41
C PHE A 4 6.82 -14.58 2.38
N ARG A 5 6.53 -14.03 1.20
CA ARG A 5 6.44 -12.60 0.98
C ARG A 5 5.09 -12.27 0.40
N VAL A 6 4.40 -11.31 1.00
CA VAL A 6 3.16 -10.77 0.47
C VAL A 6 3.27 -9.27 0.39
N VAL A 7 2.90 -8.70 -0.75
CA VAL A 7 2.79 -7.26 -0.96
C VAL A 7 1.34 -6.86 -0.72
N VAL A 8 1.18 -5.94 0.20
CA VAL A 8 -0.09 -5.37 0.61
C VAL A 8 -0.19 -3.98 0.00
N GLY A 9 -1.33 -3.70 -0.62
CA GLY A 9 -1.73 -2.37 -1.04
C GLY A 9 -2.73 -1.79 -0.05
N MET A 10 -2.39 -0.64 0.53
CA MET A 10 -3.28 0.15 1.36
C MET A 10 -3.72 1.38 0.57
N TRP A 11 -4.98 1.37 0.16
CA TRP A 11 -5.63 2.51 -0.48
C TRP A 11 -6.09 3.50 0.58
N ILE A 12 -5.72 4.74 0.39
CA ILE A 12 -6.09 5.88 1.23
C ILE A 12 -6.68 6.97 0.36
N SER A 13 -7.62 7.72 0.91
CA SER A 13 -8.38 8.73 0.18
C SER A 13 -7.99 10.13 0.63
N PRO A 14 -7.20 10.89 -0.15
CA PRO A 14 -6.89 12.28 0.17
C PRO A 14 -8.16 13.14 0.29
N ASP A 15 -8.24 14.01 1.27
CA ASP A 15 -9.32 14.99 1.41
C ASP A 15 -9.07 16.19 0.49
N LEU A 16 -9.56 16.10 -0.74
CA LEU A 16 -9.43 17.17 -1.74
C LEU A 16 -10.16 18.46 -1.34
N ALA A 17 -11.14 18.41 -0.43
CA ALA A 17 -11.80 19.62 0.06
C ALA A 17 -10.88 20.41 1.02
N ALA A 18 -10.06 19.70 1.81
CA ALA A 18 -9.02 20.30 2.64
C ALA A 18 -7.91 20.91 1.77
N VAL A 19 -7.49 20.23 0.69
CA VAL A 19 -6.46 20.71 -0.26
C VAL A 19 -6.86 22.02 -0.92
N ARG A 20 -8.12 22.15 -1.38
CA ARG A 20 -8.61 23.37 -2.05
C ARG A 20 -8.67 24.60 -1.15
N ARG A 21 -8.61 24.44 0.17
CA ARG A 21 -8.58 25.55 1.14
C ARG A 21 -7.16 26.06 1.41
N VAL A 22 -6.14 25.26 1.06
CA VAL A 22 -4.74 25.66 1.11
C VAL A 22 -4.41 26.42 -0.18
N SER A 23 -3.76 27.57 -0.04
CA SER A 23 -3.39 28.52 -1.11
C SER A 23 -2.71 27.84 -2.32
N ALA A 24 -2.47 28.61 -3.39
CA ALA A 24 -1.71 28.22 -4.58
C ALA A 24 -0.29 27.64 -4.29
N ASP A 25 0.17 27.74 -3.05
CA ASP A 25 1.38 27.09 -2.49
C ASP A 25 1.11 25.70 -1.89
N SER A 26 0.06 24.99 -2.33
CA SER A 26 -0.21 23.62 -1.85
C SER A 26 1.06 22.76 -2.02
N PRO A 27 1.48 22.02 -0.99
CA PRO A 27 2.74 21.28 -1.04
C PRO A 27 2.71 20.30 -2.21
N ILE A 28 3.61 20.52 -3.17
CA ILE A 28 3.92 19.52 -4.19
C ILE A 28 4.46 18.31 -3.43
N VAL A 29 3.72 17.19 -3.43
CA VAL A 29 4.21 15.97 -2.78
C VAL A 29 5.43 15.50 -3.54
N ASP A 30 6.60 15.62 -2.93
CA ASP A 30 7.74 14.83 -3.35
C ASP A 30 7.53 13.40 -2.82
N HIS A 31 6.88 12.58 -3.65
CA HIS A 31 6.68 11.15 -3.41
C HIS A 31 8.00 10.39 -3.20
N GLY A 32 9.14 11.02 -3.50
CA GLY A 32 10.48 10.51 -3.25
C GLY A 32 11.13 10.97 -1.94
N SER A 33 10.47 11.77 -1.11
CA SER A 33 11.08 12.33 0.11
C SER A 33 10.48 11.82 1.42
N PHE A 34 9.37 11.07 1.38
CA PHE A 34 8.75 10.56 2.60
C PHE A 34 9.60 9.47 3.27
N ASP A 35 9.58 9.44 4.60
CA ASP A 35 10.29 8.45 5.39
C ASP A 35 9.53 7.12 5.41
N ALA A 36 9.76 6.31 4.37
CA ALA A 36 9.18 4.98 4.25
C ALA A 36 9.56 4.04 5.42
N ALA A 37 10.72 4.25 6.06
CA ALA A 37 11.12 3.44 7.21
C ALA A 37 10.30 3.81 8.44
N ALA A 38 10.08 5.10 8.70
CA ALA A 38 9.25 5.58 9.80
C ALA A 38 7.79 5.12 9.65
N ILE A 39 7.20 5.20 8.46
CA ILE A 39 5.84 4.66 8.22
C ILE A 39 5.81 3.15 8.46
N GLY A 40 6.85 2.42 8.04
CA GLY A 40 7.01 0.99 8.30
C GLY A 40 7.01 0.65 9.78
N GLN A 41 7.76 1.40 10.57
CA GLN A 41 7.81 1.25 12.03
C GLN A 41 6.46 1.58 12.67
N ALA A 42 5.83 2.69 12.28
CA ALA A 42 4.54 3.09 12.82
C ALA A 42 3.43 2.06 12.55
N LEU A 43 3.43 1.40 11.38
CA LEU A 43 2.48 0.31 11.13
C LEU A 43 2.76 -0.94 11.97
N ASP A 44 4.02 -1.23 12.28
CA ASP A 44 4.39 -2.33 13.16
C ASP A 44 3.93 -2.06 14.59
N GLU A 45 4.11 -0.84 15.07
CA GLU A 45 3.64 -0.35 16.38
C GLU A 45 2.11 -0.27 16.47
N PHE A 46 1.44 0.11 15.37
CA PHE A 46 -0.01 0.12 15.28
C PHE A 46 -0.60 -1.30 15.31
N ASN A 47 0.11 -2.28 14.73
CA ASN A 47 -0.34 -3.67 14.68
C ASN A 47 0.65 -4.64 15.34
N PRO A 48 0.80 -4.62 16.70
CA PRO A 48 1.61 -5.57 17.45
C PRO A 48 1.00 -6.96 17.33
N CYS A 49 1.38 -7.65 16.27
CA CYS A 49 1.11 -9.05 16.06
C CYS A 49 2.26 -9.80 16.74
N GLY A 50 1.97 -10.66 17.71
CA GLY A 50 3.00 -11.46 18.41
C GLY A 50 3.80 -12.41 17.50
N GLU A 51 3.47 -12.42 16.21
CA GLU A 51 4.17 -13.14 15.16
C GLU A 51 5.46 -12.43 14.72
N ARG A 52 6.44 -13.23 14.29
CA ARG A 52 7.70 -12.70 13.74
C ARG A 52 7.52 -12.25 12.29
N ILE A 53 7.01 -11.04 12.11
CA ILE A 53 6.86 -10.38 10.81
C ILE A 53 7.88 -9.24 10.66
N ARG A 54 8.39 -9.08 9.45
CA ARG A 54 9.09 -7.84 9.06
C ARG A 54 8.24 -7.11 8.03
N ILE A 55 8.00 -5.83 8.27
CA ILE A 55 7.31 -4.93 7.35
C ILE A 55 8.36 -4.10 6.64
N ARG A 56 8.25 -3.97 5.32
CA ARG A 56 9.13 -3.10 4.54
C ARG A 56 8.33 -2.34 3.51
N PHE A 57 8.38 -1.03 3.58
CA PHE A 57 7.66 -0.15 2.65
C PHE A 57 8.43 0.04 1.34
N ALA A 58 7.69 0.28 0.26
CA ALA A 58 8.24 0.87 -0.95
C ALA A 58 8.71 2.30 -0.68
N ASP A 59 9.82 2.71 -1.28
CA ASP A 59 10.34 4.10 -1.20
C ASP A 59 9.59 5.09 -2.12
N ASP A 60 8.38 4.74 -2.52
CA ASP A 60 7.56 5.48 -3.46
C ASP A 60 6.07 5.08 -3.28
N THR A 61 5.17 5.88 -3.82
CA THR A 61 3.71 5.69 -3.70
C THR A 61 3.04 5.79 -5.07
N VAL A 62 1.82 5.26 -5.18
CA VAL A 62 0.97 5.53 -6.34
C VAL A 62 0.04 6.69 -5.99
N ASP A 63 0.14 7.76 -6.76
CA ASP A 63 -0.65 8.97 -6.57
C ASP A 63 -2.09 8.83 -7.07
N LEU A 64 -2.96 9.74 -6.62
CA LEU A 64 -4.37 9.76 -6.97
C LEU A 64 -4.63 9.93 -8.47
N ALA A 65 -3.82 10.70 -9.19
CA ALA A 65 -4.01 10.92 -10.62
C ALA A 65 -3.66 9.65 -11.41
N THR A 66 -2.57 8.97 -11.06
CA THR A 66 -2.21 7.66 -11.59
C THR A 66 -3.32 6.63 -11.31
N ALA A 67 -3.78 6.54 -10.06
CA ALA A 67 -4.82 5.60 -9.68
C ALA A 67 -6.12 5.82 -10.47
N ARG A 68 -6.60 7.06 -10.56
CA ARG A 68 -7.78 7.42 -11.36
C ARG A 68 -7.59 7.11 -12.83
N ALA A 69 -6.43 7.47 -13.39
CA ALA A 69 -6.14 7.20 -14.80
C ALA A 69 -6.17 5.69 -15.13
N ARG A 70 -5.74 4.82 -14.19
CA ARG A 70 -5.86 3.36 -14.33
C ARG A 70 -7.31 2.89 -14.26
N ILE A 71 -8.10 3.41 -13.31
CA ILE A 71 -9.52 3.06 -13.16
C ILE A 71 -10.33 3.47 -14.39
N ASP A 72 -10.08 4.68 -14.89
CA ASP A 72 -10.79 5.26 -16.03
C ASP A 72 -10.28 4.73 -17.38
N GLY A 73 -9.26 3.86 -17.39
CA GLY A 73 -8.68 3.25 -18.59
C GLY A 73 -7.85 4.21 -19.46
N THR A 74 -7.54 5.41 -18.97
CA THR A 74 -6.73 6.41 -19.69
C THR A 74 -5.22 6.15 -19.57
N LEU A 75 -4.81 5.34 -18.58
CA LEU A 75 -3.44 4.87 -18.40
C LEU A 75 -3.39 3.34 -18.55
N LEU A 76 -2.46 2.83 -19.34
CA LEU A 76 -2.29 1.39 -19.56
C LEU A 76 -1.91 0.64 -18.28
N GLY A 77 -2.54 -0.52 -18.08
CA GLY A 77 -2.22 -1.50 -17.05
C GLY A 77 -3.44 -1.81 -16.16
N PRO A 78 -3.28 -2.64 -15.13
CA PRO A 78 -4.40 -3.12 -14.33
C PRO A 78 -5.00 -2.00 -13.43
N PRO A 79 -6.34 -1.94 -13.28
CA PRO A 79 -7.02 -0.92 -12.46
C PRO A 79 -6.63 -0.93 -10.97
N ASP A 80 -6.33 -2.11 -10.43
CA ASP A 80 -5.90 -2.30 -9.04
C ASP A 80 -4.41 -2.00 -8.81
N CYS A 81 -3.70 -1.53 -9.84
CA CYS A 81 -2.26 -1.24 -9.78
C CYS A 81 -1.40 -2.45 -9.37
N ARG A 82 -1.85 -3.70 -9.61
CA ARG A 82 -1.09 -4.92 -9.25
C ARG A 82 0.30 -5.02 -9.91
N ASP A 83 0.53 -4.32 -11.03
CA ASP A 83 1.84 -4.23 -11.68
C ASP A 83 2.89 -3.54 -10.78
N PHE A 84 2.49 -2.49 -10.06
CA PHE A 84 3.36 -1.86 -9.05
C PHE A 84 3.68 -2.81 -7.91
N ALA A 85 2.69 -3.56 -7.43
CA ALA A 85 2.89 -4.56 -6.38
C ALA A 85 3.82 -5.69 -6.82
N GLN A 86 3.75 -6.12 -8.08
CA GLN A 86 4.65 -7.11 -8.64
C GLN A 86 6.11 -6.60 -8.74
N ALA A 87 6.29 -5.32 -9.07
CA ALA A 87 7.60 -4.67 -9.03
C ALA A 87 8.14 -4.63 -7.59
N VAL A 88 7.30 -4.24 -6.61
CA VAL A 88 7.65 -4.29 -5.18
C VAL A 88 8.07 -5.70 -4.76
N LEU A 89 7.32 -6.73 -5.14
CA LEU A 89 7.63 -8.12 -4.80
C LEU A 89 8.99 -8.55 -5.39
N THR A 90 9.29 -8.11 -6.60
CA THR A 90 10.56 -8.40 -7.29
C THR A 90 11.73 -7.69 -6.60
N ALA A 91 11.58 -6.39 -6.29
CA ALA A 91 12.56 -5.60 -5.54
C ALA A 91 12.78 -6.13 -4.12
N ALA A 92 11.70 -6.54 -3.45
CA ALA A 92 11.68 -7.13 -2.12
C ALA A 92 12.55 -8.38 -2.01
N GLY A 93 12.70 -9.15 -3.09
CA GLY A 93 13.59 -10.31 -3.17
C GLY A 93 15.07 -9.96 -3.30
N ARG A 94 15.40 -8.75 -3.78
CA ARG A 94 16.77 -8.31 -4.08
C ARG A 94 17.34 -7.35 -3.01
N SER A 95 16.48 -6.49 -2.44
CA SER A 95 16.88 -5.48 -1.45
C SER A 95 17.00 -6.06 -0.04
N ARG A 96 18.03 -5.67 0.71
CA ARG A 96 18.28 -6.11 2.11
C ARG A 96 18.09 -5.00 3.18
N GLY A 97 17.65 -3.80 2.80
CA GLY A 97 17.45 -2.67 3.73
C GLY A 97 16.06 -2.60 4.37
N PRO A 98 15.80 -1.63 5.27
CA PRO A 98 14.47 -1.42 5.88
C PRO A 98 13.40 -1.02 4.84
N VAL A 99 13.82 -0.45 3.72
CA VAL A 99 12.96 0.02 2.64
C VAL A 99 13.19 -0.80 1.36
N ILE A 100 12.16 -0.90 0.52
CA ILE A 100 12.18 -1.54 -0.79
C ILE A 100 12.33 -0.43 -1.84
N LYS A 101 13.47 -0.42 -2.53
CA LYS A 101 13.76 0.55 -3.59
C LYS A 101 13.03 0.15 -4.88
N VAL A 102 12.03 0.91 -5.28
CA VAL A 102 11.18 0.63 -6.46
C VAL A 102 11.21 1.73 -7.52
N ARG A 103 11.72 2.92 -7.19
CA ARG A 103 11.71 4.09 -8.10
C ARG A 103 12.26 3.79 -9.49
N GLU A 104 13.39 3.11 -9.57
CA GLU A 104 14.00 2.76 -10.86
C GLU A 104 13.08 1.84 -11.68
N GLN A 105 12.46 0.86 -11.04
CA GLN A 105 11.57 -0.09 -11.71
C GLN A 105 10.29 0.61 -12.15
N TRP A 106 9.76 1.49 -11.31
CA TRP A 106 8.56 2.27 -11.61
C TRP A 106 8.80 3.40 -12.61
N SER A 107 10.05 3.84 -12.80
CA SER A 107 10.40 4.92 -13.74
C SER A 107 10.06 4.58 -15.20
N THR A 108 10.01 3.29 -15.52
CA THR A 108 9.62 2.79 -16.85
C THR A 108 8.10 2.69 -17.02
N LEU A 109 7.33 2.81 -15.93
CA LEU A 109 5.87 2.74 -15.99
C LEU A 109 5.30 4.09 -16.48
N PRO A 110 4.28 4.08 -17.35
CA PRO A 110 3.61 5.29 -17.82
C PRO A 110 3.11 6.22 -16.71
N SER A 111 2.82 5.66 -15.54
CA SER A 111 2.38 6.36 -14.33
C SER A 111 3.37 7.38 -13.79
N ARG A 112 4.69 7.14 -13.90
CA ARG A 112 5.68 8.05 -13.32
C ARG A 112 5.64 9.43 -13.97
N LYS A 113 5.31 9.49 -15.26
CA LYS A 113 5.11 10.75 -15.98
C LYS A 113 3.88 11.50 -15.47
N VAL A 114 2.79 10.79 -15.20
CA VAL A 114 1.55 11.36 -14.63
C VAL A 114 1.82 11.91 -13.23
N GLN A 115 2.51 11.13 -12.41
CA GLN A 115 2.90 11.53 -11.05
C GLN A 115 3.75 12.80 -11.04
N GLN A 116 4.80 12.84 -11.87
CA GLN A 116 5.69 14.01 -12.00
C GLN A 116 4.95 15.25 -12.53
N ALA A 117 4.00 15.06 -13.45
CA ALA A 117 3.27 16.18 -14.04
C ALA A 117 2.17 16.75 -13.12
N THR A 118 1.62 15.93 -12.22
CA THR A 118 0.42 16.31 -11.45
C THR A 118 0.69 16.63 -9.99
N ALA A 119 1.79 16.12 -9.41
CA ALA A 119 2.06 16.25 -7.97
C ALA A 119 0.85 15.85 -7.09
N ALA A 120 0.02 14.92 -7.57
CA ALA A 120 -1.21 14.53 -6.90
C ALA A 120 -0.91 13.78 -5.58
N PRO A 121 -1.76 13.89 -4.56
CA PRO A 121 -1.50 13.22 -3.28
C PRO A 121 -1.42 11.69 -3.40
N PRO A 122 -0.63 11.00 -2.56
CA PRO A 122 -0.59 9.54 -2.49
C PRO A 122 -1.98 8.95 -2.23
N SER A 123 -2.35 7.92 -2.99
CA SER A 123 -3.62 7.21 -2.82
C SER A 123 -3.45 5.71 -2.61
N LEU A 124 -2.29 5.15 -2.95
CA LEU A 124 -1.96 3.75 -2.68
C LEU A 124 -0.53 3.64 -2.13
N LEU A 125 -0.43 3.10 -0.92
CA LEU A 125 0.81 2.73 -0.25
C LEU A 125 1.08 1.24 -0.45
N LEU A 126 2.32 0.88 -0.75
CA LEU A 126 2.73 -0.50 -0.96
C LEU A 126 3.81 -0.91 0.03
N PHE A 127 3.58 -2.01 0.74
CA PHE A 127 4.56 -2.60 1.64
C PHE A 127 4.54 -4.13 1.56
N ALA A 128 5.69 -4.75 1.82
CA ALA A 128 5.82 -6.19 1.86
C ALA A 128 5.94 -6.70 3.30
N LEU A 129 5.19 -7.75 3.60
CA LEU A 129 5.32 -8.53 4.82
C LEU A 129 6.22 -9.75 4.55
N TYR A 130 7.14 -10.01 5.47
CA TYR A 130 8.04 -11.15 5.43
C TYR A 130 7.84 -12.01 6.67
N GLY A 131 7.59 -13.29 6.49
CA GLY A 131 7.44 -14.23 7.59
C GLY A 131 7.16 -15.65 7.10
N THR A 132 6.60 -16.47 7.99
CA THR A 132 5.93 -17.70 7.54
C THR A 132 4.61 -17.35 6.86
N PHE A 133 4.08 -18.26 6.05
CA PHE A 133 2.76 -18.07 5.45
C PHE A 133 1.70 -17.72 6.51
N TYR A 134 1.58 -18.53 7.57
CA TYR A 134 0.60 -18.31 8.65
C TYR A 134 0.81 -16.98 9.37
N SER A 135 2.05 -16.68 9.77
CA SER A 135 2.38 -15.43 10.44
C SER A 135 1.94 -14.22 9.61
N THR A 136 2.17 -14.25 8.28
CA THR A 136 1.80 -13.12 7.40
C THR A 136 0.29 -12.97 7.25
N MET A 137 -0.45 -14.09 7.19
CA MET A 137 -1.91 -14.06 7.10
C MET A 137 -2.54 -13.59 8.42
N ILE A 138 -2.04 -14.06 9.56
CA ILE A 138 -2.49 -13.61 10.89
C ILE A 138 -2.25 -12.10 11.05
N TRP A 139 -1.06 -11.62 10.70
CA TRP A 139 -0.75 -10.19 10.76
C TRP A 139 -1.71 -9.38 9.89
N LEU A 140 -1.95 -9.80 8.65
CA LEU A 140 -2.82 -9.10 7.71
C LEU A 140 -4.27 -9.07 8.20
N GLN A 141 -4.78 -10.18 8.72
CA GLN A 141 -6.12 -10.27 9.29
C GLN A 141 -6.28 -9.34 10.51
N GLN A 142 -5.30 -9.33 11.43
CA GLN A 142 -5.30 -8.42 12.57
C GLN A 142 -5.27 -6.95 12.14
N PHE A 143 -4.42 -6.62 11.16
CA PHE A 143 -4.33 -5.28 10.60
C PHE A 143 -5.68 -4.83 10.00
N GLN A 144 -6.31 -5.68 9.20
CA GLN A 144 -7.64 -5.41 8.63
C GLN A 144 -8.71 -5.20 9.71
N MET A 145 -8.74 -6.03 10.76
CA MET A 145 -9.68 -5.87 11.87
C MET A 145 -9.48 -4.53 12.61
N ARG A 146 -8.23 -4.10 12.82
CA ARG A 146 -7.93 -2.79 13.43
C ARG A 146 -8.40 -1.62 12.57
N LEU A 147 -8.37 -1.80 11.25
CA LEU A 147 -8.94 -0.86 10.28
C LEU A 147 -10.47 -1.03 10.11
N ARG A 148 -11.13 -1.84 10.95
CA ARG A 148 -12.58 -2.12 10.85
C ARG A 148 -13.02 -2.67 9.49
N ILE A 149 -12.09 -3.26 8.73
CA ILE A 149 -12.42 -3.98 7.50
C ILE A 149 -13.12 -5.26 7.93
N ARG A 150 -14.29 -5.53 7.34
CA ARG A 150 -15.03 -6.76 7.67
C ARG A 150 -14.15 -7.96 7.33
N ALA A 151 -14.04 -8.88 8.28
CA ALA A 151 -13.36 -10.14 8.03
C ALA A 151 -14.11 -10.86 6.90
N ALA A 152 -13.56 -10.85 5.70
CA ALA A 152 -13.90 -11.86 4.71
C ALA A 152 -13.46 -13.21 5.29
N GLU A 153 -14.21 -14.29 5.00
CA GLU A 153 -13.73 -15.62 5.36
C GLU A 153 -12.30 -15.78 4.82
N PRO A 154 -11.32 -16.17 5.66
CA PRO A 154 -9.91 -16.19 5.26
C PRO A 154 -9.65 -16.98 3.97
N MET A 155 -10.47 -17.99 3.68
CA MET A 155 -10.39 -18.76 2.43
C MET A 155 -10.87 -17.99 1.19
N ASN A 156 -11.96 -17.21 1.29
CA ASN A 156 -12.46 -16.40 0.18
C ASN A 156 -11.47 -15.28 -0.15
N PHE A 157 -10.74 -14.77 0.85
CA PHE A 157 -9.62 -13.83 0.65
C PHE A 157 -8.37 -14.46 0.00
N MET A 158 -8.17 -15.78 0.17
CA MET A 158 -7.07 -16.52 -0.46
C MET A 158 -7.35 -16.83 -1.94
N LEU A 159 -8.63 -17.09 -2.29
CA LEU A 159 -9.04 -17.65 -3.59
C LEU A 159 -9.76 -16.67 -4.52
N ASP A 160 -10.53 -15.71 -4.01
CA ASP A 160 -11.26 -14.76 -4.85
C ASP A 160 -10.44 -13.50 -5.13
N GLY A 161 -10.55 -12.99 -6.36
CA GLY A 161 -10.05 -11.66 -6.72
C GLY A 161 -10.79 -10.54 -5.96
N PRO A 162 -10.29 -9.29 -6.04
CA PRO A 162 -10.76 -8.15 -5.23
C PRO A 162 -12.25 -7.76 -5.39
N GLY A 163 -13.03 -8.43 -6.24
CA GLY A 163 -14.42 -8.12 -6.54
C GLY A 163 -15.49 -8.70 -5.61
N LYS A 164 -15.15 -9.54 -4.62
CA LYS A 164 -16.15 -10.21 -3.75
C LYS A 164 -16.02 -9.95 -2.25
N ALA A 165 -14.87 -9.46 -1.77
CA ALA A 165 -14.65 -9.17 -0.36
C ALA A 165 -14.93 -7.70 -0.07
N ASP A 166 -15.67 -7.41 1.00
CA ASP A 166 -15.82 -6.05 1.52
C ASP A 166 -14.50 -5.62 2.18
N LEU A 167 -13.60 -5.07 1.36
CA LEU A 167 -12.27 -4.60 1.78
C LEU A 167 -12.31 -3.16 2.31
N GLN A 168 -13.49 -2.56 2.46
CA GLN A 168 -13.65 -1.19 2.95
C GLN A 168 -13.50 -1.14 4.47
N GLY A 169 -12.69 -0.19 4.92
CA GLY A 169 -12.38 0.03 6.31
C GLY A 169 -12.37 1.50 6.68
N THR A 170 -12.11 1.74 7.96
CA THR A 170 -11.94 3.06 8.56
C THR A 170 -10.51 3.24 9.01
N LEU A 171 -9.81 4.22 8.41
CA LEU A 171 -8.51 4.70 8.82
C LEU A 171 -8.63 5.38 10.20
N PRO A 172 -7.99 4.85 11.25
CA PRO A 172 -7.98 5.49 12.55
C PRO A 172 -7.24 6.83 12.50
N ARG A 173 -7.62 7.74 13.39
CA ARG A 173 -7.03 9.09 13.45
C ARG A 173 -5.51 9.05 13.59
N GLU A 174 -4.97 8.13 14.39
CA GLU A 174 -3.52 7.94 14.55
C GLU A 174 -2.80 7.72 13.21
N LEU A 175 -3.34 6.87 12.32
CA LEU A 175 -2.75 6.63 11.00
C LEU A 175 -3.02 7.78 10.02
N SER A 176 -4.17 8.45 10.12
CA SER A 176 -4.46 9.65 9.33
C SER A 176 -3.48 10.78 9.66
N ASP A 177 -3.27 11.07 10.94
CA ASP A 177 -2.37 12.11 11.42
C ASP A 177 -0.91 11.78 11.03
N LEU A 178 -0.52 10.50 11.11
CA LEU A 178 0.77 10.01 10.60
C LEU A 178 0.94 10.29 9.09
N PHE A 179 -0.04 9.90 8.27
CA PHE A 179 0.04 10.11 6.82
C PHE A 179 0.01 11.59 6.44
N GLU A 180 -0.77 12.41 7.16
CA GLU A 180 -0.79 13.86 6.97
C GLU A 180 0.58 14.47 7.30
N ALA A 181 1.23 14.05 8.39
CA ALA A 181 2.56 14.51 8.74
C ALA A 181 3.63 14.15 7.69
N HIS A 182 3.53 12.98 7.06
CA HIS A 182 4.51 12.51 6.08
C HIS A 182 4.25 13.02 4.65
N PHE A 183 2.98 13.19 4.26
CA PHE A 183 2.63 13.54 2.88
C PHE A 183 2.21 15.00 2.74
N GLY A 184 1.82 15.67 3.82
CA GLY A 184 1.34 17.06 3.81
C GLY A 184 -0.13 17.20 3.38
N PHE A 185 -0.91 16.12 3.41
CA PHE A 185 -2.30 16.08 2.97
C PHE A 185 -3.19 15.47 4.05
N ALA A 186 -4.32 16.10 4.33
CA ALA A 186 -5.36 15.48 5.12
C ALA A 186 -5.94 14.27 4.38
N TYR A 187 -6.24 13.21 5.13
CA TYR A 187 -6.83 11.98 4.60
C TYR A 187 -8.22 11.78 5.17
N ARG A 188 -9.12 11.29 4.31
CA ARG A 188 -10.44 10.82 4.72
C ARG A 188 -10.31 9.52 5.51
N PRO A 189 -11.31 9.21 6.36
CA PRO A 189 -11.33 7.95 7.10
C PRO A 189 -11.48 6.73 6.19
N ASP A 190 -11.83 6.88 4.92
CA ASP A 190 -12.04 5.75 4.02
C ASP A 190 -10.70 5.12 3.59
N CYS A 191 -10.50 3.83 3.90
CA CYS A 191 -9.34 3.07 3.43
C CYS A 191 -9.72 1.68 2.91
N LEU A 192 -8.89 1.11 2.04
CA LEU A 192 -8.99 -0.29 1.61
C LEU A 192 -7.64 -0.98 1.80
N VAL A 193 -7.65 -2.27 2.18
CA VAL A 193 -6.43 -3.07 2.26
C VAL A 193 -6.59 -4.35 1.47
N ALA A 194 -5.73 -4.54 0.48
CA ALA A 194 -5.73 -5.69 -0.40
C ALA A 194 -4.35 -6.34 -0.49
N ARG A 195 -4.33 -7.66 -0.65
CA ARG A 195 -3.14 -8.38 -1.11
C ARG A 195 -3.05 -8.21 -2.63
N LEU A 196 -1.95 -7.64 -3.11
CA LEU A 196 -1.78 -7.33 -4.54
C LEU A 196 -0.75 -8.22 -5.24
N ALA A 197 0.23 -8.74 -4.52
CA ALA A 197 1.20 -9.71 -5.05
C ALA A 197 1.74 -10.61 -3.92
N HIS A 198 2.22 -11.80 -4.24
CA HIS A 198 2.86 -12.68 -3.27
C HIS A 198 3.86 -13.65 -3.92
N SER A 199 4.82 -14.15 -3.14
CA SER A 199 5.65 -15.27 -3.55
C SER A 199 4.82 -16.54 -3.73
N ARG A 200 5.39 -17.58 -4.35
CA ARG A 200 4.74 -18.88 -4.50
C ARG A 200 4.13 -19.35 -3.16
N LEU A 201 2.87 -19.80 -3.22
CA LEU A 201 2.19 -20.39 -2.07
C LEU A 201 2.91 -21.68 -1.64
N PRO A 202 2.86 -22.05 -0.36
CA PRO A 202 3.36 -23.36 0.08
C PRO A 202 2.69 -24.49 -0.71
N ASP A 203 3.43 -25.57 -0.98
CA ASP A 203 2.93 -26.68 -1.83
C ASP A 203 1.63 -27.33 -1.31
N TRP A 204 1.41 -27.31 0.01
CA TRP A 204 0.18 -27.84 0.63
C TRP A 204 -1.06 -26.96 0.43
N MET A 205 -0.91 -25.77 -0.16
CA MET A 205 -1.99 -24.82 -0.48
C MET A 205 -2.22 -24.69 -1.99
N GLN A 206 -1.38 -25.31 -2.83
CA GLN A 206 -1.55 -25.34 -4.28
C GLN A 206 -2.59 -26.37 -4.69
#